data_AF-A0A2C9T512-F1
#
_entry.id   AF-A0A2C9T512-F1
#
_cell.length_a   1.000
_cell.length_b   1.000
_cell.length_c   1.000
_cell.angle_alpha   90.00
_cell.angle_beta   90.00
_cell.angle_gamma   90.00
#
_symmetry.space_group_name_H-M   'P 1'
#
loop_
_entity.id
_entity.type
_entity.pdbx_description
1 polymer ?
#
loop_
_entity_poly.entity_id
_entity_poly.type
_entity_poly.pdbx_seq_one_letter_code
_entity_poly.pdbx_strand_id
1 'polypeptide(L)'
;MSIAIVHTVAEGTLVHGTRRGDGTNIILKAAGFRWFRSQGLWGITGSRDREPDVGKIERAVAGLRGAGHTVAVHVEKSHVSAVDA
;
A
#
# COMPACT_ATOMS: atom_id res chain seq x y z
N MET A 1 4.76 4.05 -15.68
CA MET A 1 5.54 4.12 -14.41
C MET A 1 5.17 2.92 -13.56
N SER A 2 6.14 2.31 -12.89
CA SER A 2 5.93 1.18 -11.98
C SER A 2 5.69 1.67 -10.56
N ILE A 3 4.59 1.24 -9.95
CA ILE A 3 4.22 1.53 -8.56
C ILE A 3 4.13 0.22 -7.80
N ALA A 4 4.70 0.18 -6.59
CA ALA A 4 4.61 -0.98 -5.72
C ALA A 4 3.84 -0.62 -4.46
N ILE A 5 2.81 -1.39 -4.13
CA ILE A 5 2.14 -1.33 -2.83
C ILE A 5 2.66 -2.51 -2.00
N VAL A 6 3.37 -2.20 -0.93
CA VAL A 6 4.02 -3.19 -0.07
C VAL A 6 3.37 -3.14 1.30
N HIS A 7 3.02 -4.29 1.85
CA HIS A 7 2.61 -4.43 3.24
C HIS A 7 3.53 -5.42 3.95
N THR A 8 4.13 -4.96 5.04
CA THR A 8 4.82 -5.78 6.03
C THR A 8 4.23 -5.47 7.41
N VAL A 9 4.34 -6.41 8.35
CA VAL A 9 3.86 -6.17 9.72
C VAL A 9 4.62 -5.01 10.37
N ALA A 10 5.93 -4.92 10.14
CA ALA A 10 6.80 -3.93 10.76
C ALA A 10 6.62 -2.51 10.21
N GLU A 11 6.42 -2.36 8.90
CA GLU A 11 6.35 -1.06 8.24
C GLU A 11 4.91 -0.63 7.92
N GLY A 12 3.97 -1.58 7.95
CA GLY A 12 2.59 -1.39 7.53
C GLY A 12 2.49 -1.35 6.01
N THR A 13 1.42 -0.74 5.50
CA THR A 13 1.19 -0.58 4.06
C THR A 13 1.79 0.72 3.55
N LEU A 14 2.76 0.61 2.63
CA LEU A 14 3.47 1.71 1.98
C LEU A 14 3.38 1.61 0.45
N VAL A 15 3.52 2.75 -0.22
CA VAL A 15 3.49 2.87 -1.69
C VAL A 15 4.80 3.45 -2.18
N HIS A 16 5.52 2.69 -3.00
CA HIS A 16 6.79 3.04 -3.60
C HIS A 16 6.65 3.35 -5.09
N GLY A 17 7.64 4.04 -5.66
CA GLY A 17 7.63 4.44 -7.07
C GLY A 17 6.74 5.64 -7.38
N THR A 18 6.21 6.31 -6.34
CA THR A 18 5.47 7.57 -6.46
C THR A 18 6.29 8.73 -5.94
N ARG A 19 5.98 9.94 -6.39
CA ARG A 19 6.57 11.19 -5.89
C ARG A 19 5.50 12.24 -5.69
N ARG A 20 5.75 13.19 -4.79
CA ARG A 20 4.83 14.31 -4.60
C ARG A 20 4.64 15.08 -5.92
N GLY A 21 3.39 15.23 -6.35
CA GLY A 21 3.04 15.96 -7.58
C GLY A 21 3.00 15.11 -8.86
N ASP A 22 3.09 13.78 -8.78
CA ASP A 22 2.97 12.88 -9.94
C ASP A 22 1.53 12.55 -10.36
N GLY A 23 0.52 13.15 -9.71
CA GLY A 23 -0.90 12.91 -9.98
C GLY A 23 -1.52 11.73 -9.24
N THR A 24 -0.72 10.87 -8.58
CA THR A 24 -1.24 9.71 -7.84
C THR A 24 -1.98 10.10 -6.55
N ASN A 25 -1.81 11.35 -6.10
CA ASN A 25 -2.36 11.89 -4.87
C ASN A 25 -3.89 11.82 -4.79
N ILE A 26 -4.60 12.05 -5.90
CA ILE A 26 -6.07 12.04 -5.92
C ILE A 26 -6.57 10.61 -5.69
N ILE A 27 -5.98 9.65 -6.40
CA ILE A 27 -6.32 8.22 -6.33
C ILE A 27 -6.01 7.67 -4.93
N LEU A 28 -4.80 7.89 -4.44
CA LEU A 28 -4.34 7.34 -3.17
C LEU A 28 -5.13 7.92 -1.98
N LYS A 29 -5.44 9.23 -1.99
CA LYS A 29 -6.31 9.83 -0.97
C LYS A 29 -7.72 9.25 -0.99
N ALA A 30 -8.31 9.07 -2.17
CA ALA A 30 -9.64 8.47 -2.31
C ALA A 30 -9.68 7.02 -1.80
N ALA A 31 -8.58 6.28 -1.94
CA ALA A 31 -8.43 4.93 -1.39
C ALA A 31 -8.15 4.90 0.13
N GLY A 32 -7.90 6.05 0.77
CA GLY A 32 -7.66 6.17 2.21
C GLY A 32 -6.18 6.23 2.62
N PHE A 33 -5.26 6.39 1.66
CA PHE A 33 -3.84 6.56 1.93
C PHE A 33 -3.51 8.00 2.34
N ARG A 34 -2.47 8.15 3.16
CA ARG A 34 -1.94 9.44 3.61
C ARG A 34 -0.47 9.58 3.25
N TRP A 35 -0.05 10.82 3.04
CA TRP A 35 1.35 11.14 2.76
C TRP A 35 2.14 11.18 4.07
N PHE A 36 3.15 10.33 4.19
CA PHE A 36 4.07 10.27 5.32
C PHE A 36 5.28 11.13 5.03
N ARG A 37 5.31 12.33 5.63
CA ARG A 37 6.33 13.35 5.34
C ARG A 37 7.76 12.91 5.67
N SER A 38 7.93 12.13 6.74
CA SER A 38 9.24 11.62 7.16
C SER A 38 9.82 10.59 6.20
N GLN A 39 8.97 9.82 5.50
CA GLN A 39 9.39 8.78 4.57
C GLN A 39 9.35 9.25 3.11
N GLY A 40 8.60 10.31 2.81
CA GLY A 40 8.38 10.72 1.42
C GLY A 40 7.56 9.70 0.62
N LEU A 41 6.67 8.97 1.30
CA LEU A 41 5.85 7.91 0.72
C LEU A 41 4.37 8.09 1.07
N TRP A 42 3.50 7.43 0.32
CA TRP A 42 2.11 7.22 0.73
C TRP A 42 2.00 5.93 1.56
N GLY A 43 1.07 5.90 2.50
CA GLY A 43 0.79 4.69 3.28
C GLY A 43 -0.52 4.75 4.02
N ILE A 44 -0.87 3.65 4.68
CA ILE A 44 -2.09 3.56 5.52
C ILE A 44 -1.69 3.83 6.98
N THR A 45 -2.27 4.86 7.58
CA THR A 45 -1.98 5.20 8.99
C THR A 45 -2.44 4.09 9.93
N GLY A 46 -1.58 3.71 10.87
CA GLY A 46 -1.89 2.67 11.86
C GLY A 46 -2.00 1.26 11.27
N SER A 47 -1.34 0.99 10.15
CA SER A 47 -1.30 -0.33 9.51
C SER A 47 -0.15 -1.24 9.98
N ARG A 48 0.80 -0.70 10.76
CA ARG A 48 1.83 -1.49 11.44
C ARG A 48 1.20 -2.38 12.49
N ASP A 49 1.81 -3.54 12.72
CA ASP A 49 1.38 -4.53 13.71
C ASP A 49 -0.08 -5.01 13.50
N ARG A 50 -0.53 -4.98 12.23
CA ARG A 50 -1.89 -5.35 11.82
C ARG A 50 -1.87 -6.08 10.49
N GLU A 51 -2.91 -6.86 10.25
CA GLU A 51 -3.21 -7.43 8.93
C GLU A 51 -3.41 -6.32 7.88
N PRO A 52 -3.09 -6.59 6.60
CA PRO A 52 -3.26 -5.65 5.51
C PRO A 52 -4.74 -5.29 5.33
N ASP A 53 -5.02 -4.00 5.16
CA ASP A 53 -6.35 -3.53 4.75
C ASP A 53 -6.53 -3.78 3.24
N VAL A 54 -6.89 -5.03 2.91
CA VAL A 54 -7.02 -5.52 1.52
C VAL A 54 -7.99 -4.63 0.72
N GLY A 55 -9.10 -4.18 1.32
CA GLY A 55 -10.06 -3.32 0.65
C GLY A 55 -9.49 -1.96 0.24
N LYS A 56 -8.67 -1.32 1.10
CA LYS A 56 -7.97 -0.08 0.71
C LYS A 56 -6.91 -0.33 -0.35
N ILE A 57 -6.17 -1.43 -0.24
CA ILE A 57 -5.14 -1.82 -1.22
C ILE A 57 -5.78 -2.03 -2.60
N GLU A 58 -6.84 -2.82 -2.70
CA GLU A 58 -7.53 -3.11 -3.96
C GLU A 58 -8.10 -1.86 -4.62
N ARG A 59 -8.71 -0.95 -3.85
CA ARG A 59 -9.19 0.35 -4.37
C ARG A 59 -8.04 1.18 -4.94
N ALA A 60 -6.91 1.23 -4.26
CA ALA A 60 -5.74 1.94 -4.75
C ALA A 60 -5.19 1.29 -6.03
N VAL A 61 -5.06 -0.03 -6.07
CA VAL A 61 -4.61 -0.79 -7.24
C VAL A 61 -5.51 -0.51 -8.45
N ALA A 62 -6.83 -0.59 -8.26
CA ALA A 62 -7.79 -0.35 -9.33
C ALA A 62 -7.68 1.08 -9.87
N GLY A 63 -7.64 2.09 -9.01
CA GLY A 63 -7.53 3.48 -9.42
C GLY A 63 -6.19 3.78 -10.13
N LEU A 64 -5.08 3.25 -9.62
CA LEU A 64 -3.76 3.47 -10.20
C LEU A 64 -3.60 2.76 -11.56
N ARG A 65 -4.10 1.53 -11.69
CA ARG A 65 -4.13 0.82 -12.98
C ARG A 65 -5.06 1.50 -13.97
N GLY A 66 -6.21 1.99 -13.53
CA GLY A 66 -7.14 2.78 -14.35
C GLY A 66 -6.52 4.08 -14.88
N ALA A 67 -5.56 4.65 -14.16
CA ALA A 67 -4.76 5.79 -14.61
C ALA A 67 -3.55 5.41 -15.50
N GLY A 68 -3.43 4.13 -15.89
CA GLY A 68 -2.37 3.64 -16.78
C GLY A 68 -1.04 3.31 -16.10
N HIS A 69 -1.01 3.20 -14.77
CA HIS A 69 0.19 2.75 -14.06
C HIS A 69 0.29 1.23 -14.00
N THR A 70 1.51 0.70 -14.08
CA THR A 70 1.79 -0.70 -13.76
C THR A 70 1.90 -0.80 -12.24
N VAL A 71 1.08 -1.65 -11.62
CA VAL A 71 1.03 -1.78 -10.15
C VAL A 71 1.35 -3.19 -9.72
N ALA A 72 2.39 -3.33 -8.91
CA ALA A 72 2.76 -4.55 -8.19
C ALA A 72 2.26 -4.48 -6.73
N VAL A 73 1.82 -5.61 -6.20
CA VAL A 73 1.36 -5.71 -4.80
C VAL A 73 2.15 -6.82 -4.12
N HIS A 74 2.81 -6.47 -3.02
CA HIS A 74 3.56 -7.40 -2.18
C HIS A 74 2.98 -7.34 -0.78
N VAL A 75 2.45 -8.47 -0.32
CA VAL A 75 1.91 -8.60 1.04
C VAL A 75 2.66 -9.74 1.70
N GLU A 76 3.44 -9.40 2.71
CA GLU A 76 4.00 -10.41 3.59
C GLU A 76 2.87 -10.98 4.44
N LYS A 77 2.60 -12.27 4.25
CA LYS A 77 1.68 -13.01 5.09
C LYS A 77 2.47 -13.64 6.22
N SER A 78 2.13 -13.29 7.45
CA SER A 78 2.57 -14.02 8.63
C SER A 78 1.90 -15.39 8.61
N HIS A 79 2.56 -16.41 8.06
CA HIS A 79 2.09 -17.78 8.21
C HIS A 79 2.33 -18.21 9.66
N VAL A 80 1.30 -18.15 10.51
CA VAL A 80 1.24 -19.07 11.65
C VAL A 80 0.86 -20.43 11.07
N SER A 81 1.87 -21.25 10.78
CA SER A 81 1.63 -22.69 10.65
C SER A 81 1.15 -23.18 12.01
N ALA A 82 -0.15 -23.51 12.13
CA ALA A 82 -0.61 -24.35 13.20
C ALA A 82 0.03 -25.73 12.98
N VAL A 83 1.15 -25.97 13.67
CA VAL A 83 1.60 -27.33 13.98
C VAL A 83 0.75 -27.75 15.18
N ASP A 84 -0.42 -28.32 14.90
CA ASP A 84 -1.15 -29.08 15.90
C ASP A 84 -0.43 -30.42 16.12
N ALA A 85 -0.34 -30.77 17.40
CA ALA A 85 0.45 -31.83 18.02
C ALA A 85 -0.04 -33.26 17.71
#